data_AF-A0A818IKS6-F1
#
_entry.id   AF-A0A818IKS6-F1
#
_cell.length_a   1.000
_cell.length_b   1.000
_cell.length_c   1.000
_cell.angle_alpha   90.00
_cell.angle_beta   90.00
_cell.angle_gamma   90.00
#
_symmetry.space_group_name_H-M   'P 1'
#
loop_
_entity.id
_entity.type
_entity.pdbx_description
1 polymer ?
#
loop_
_entity_poly.entity_id
_entity_poly.type
_entity_poly.pdbx_seq_one_letter_code
_entity_poly.pdbx_strand_id
1 'polypeptide(L)'
;MLEKLLPRHLQLIQQINAHHLDLAQQKWPDDGDHRRRMSIIEDQVVNMGYLSIVDSHAVNGIAELHSSLLKSTLFKDFYGLSPEKFQNKTNGKTPRRWLLLCNPELSDLIASKIGEKWITDLSQWRNFVNDEQFVRDVQRIKLGNQQSLLTKFTEEYDNTNIKTVPRTVIFGGKAAPDYLQAKLIIKLICNVGRIVNHDSQIGDRIKVILLENYRVSLGMDKIKYE
;
A
#
# COMPACT_ATOMS: atom_id res chain seq x y z
N MET A 1 29.49 -13.78 3.86
CA MET A 1 28.61 -14.55 2.94
C MET A 1 28.87 -14.17 1.48
N LEU A 2 28.73 -12.90 1.11
CA LEU A 2 28.92 -12.43 -0.27
C LEU A 2 30.32 -12.77 -0.83
N GLU A 3 31.37 -12.56 -0.05
CA GLU A 3 32.74 -12.91 -0.43
C GLU A 3 32.91 -14.38 -0.81
N LYS A 4 32.26 -15.30 -0.08
CA LYS A 4 32.35 -16.74 -0.34
C LYS A 4 31.56 -17.18 -1.57
N LEU A 5 30.41 -16.55 -1.81
CA LEU A 5 29.48 -16.94 -2.88
C LEU A 5 29.75 -16.21 -4.19
N LEU A 6 30.11 -14.93 -4.12
CA LEU A 6 30.24 -14.01 -5.25
C LEU A 6 31.50 -13.13 -5.12
N PRO A 7 32.71 -13.72 -5.03
CA PRO A 7 33.94 -12.98 -4.77
C PRO A 7 34.21 -11.89 -5.84
N ARG A 8 33.92 -12.19 -7.11
CA ARG A 8 34.10 -11.21 -8.20
C ARG A 8 33.13 -10.03 -8.09
N HIS A 9 31.89 -10.26 -7.68
CA HIS A 9 30.91 -9.18 -7.52
C HIS A 9 31.29 -8.28 -6.36
N LEU A 10 31.82 -8.84 -5.26
CA LEU A 10 32.33 -8.05 -4.16
C LEU A 10 33.46 -7.11 -4.60
N GLN A 11 34.41 -7.60 -5.40
CA GLN A 11 35.48 -6.77 -5.97
C GLN A 11 34.93 -5.62 -6.83
N LEU A 12 33.92 -5.88 -7.66
CA LEU A 12 33.28 -4.85 -8.47
C LEU A 12 32.56 -3.81 -7.60
N ILE A 13 31.85 -4.25 -6.55
CA ILE A 13 31.17 -3.35 -5.61
C ILE A 13 32.21 -2.47 -4.88
N GLN A 14 33.37 -3.03 -4.51
CA GLN A 14 34.46 -2.26 -3.92
C GLN A 14 35.01 -1.20 -4.88
N GLN A 15 35.15 -1.53 -6.17
CA GLN A 15 35.57 -0.57 -7.20
C GLN A 15 34.53 0.54 -7.40
N ILE A 16 33.23 0.19 -7.46
CA ILE A 16 32.14 1.16 -7.55
C ILE A 16 32.14 2.08 -6.33
N ASN A 17 32.33 1.53 -5.12
CA ASN A 17 32.39 2.31 -3.89
C ASN A 17 33.56 3.31 -3.91
N ALA A 18 34.76 2.87 -4.31
CA ALA A 18 35.92 3.76 -4.41
C ALA A 18 35.64 4.93 -5.37
N HIS A 19 35.16 4.64 -6.58
CA HIS A 19 34.85 5.68 -7.56
C HIS A 19 33.77 6.65 -7.08
N HIS A 20 32.72 6.14 -6.44
CA HIS A 20 31.65 6.95 -5.87
C HIS A 20 32.16 7.91 -4.78
N LEU A 21 33.00 7.41 -3.88
CA LEU A 21 33.58 8.21 -2.79
C LEU A 21 34.54 9.28 -3.33
N ASP A 22 35.26 9.01 -4.41
CA ASP A 22 36.10 10.02 -5.08
C ASP A 22 35.24 11.17 -5.64
N LEU A 23 34.10 10.86 -6.25
CA LEU A 23 33.15 11.88 -6.73
C LEU A 23 32.57 12.71 -5.58
N ALA A 24 32.22 12.07 -4.46
CA ALA A 24 31.74 12.78 -3.27
C ALA A 24 32.82 13.71 -2.69
N GLN A 25 34.07 13.24 -2.62
CA GLN A 25 35.21 14.03 -2.15
C GLN A 25 35.50 15.24 -3.03
N GLN A 26 35.36 15.10 -4.35
CA GLN A 26 35.54 16.21 -5.29
C GLN A 26 34.46 17.29 -5.09
N LYS A 27 33.22 16.88 -4.77
CA LYS A 27 32.11 17.81 -4.56
C LYS A 27 32.16 18.51 -3.20
N TRP A 28 32.59 17.81 -2.17
CA TRP A 28 32.72 18.33 -0.81
C TRP A 28 34.10 18.03 -0.23
N PRO A 29 35.13 18.80 -0.61
CA PRO A 29 36.50 18.57 -0.17
C PRO A 29 36.70 18.69 1.35
N ASP A 30 35.94 19.57 2.00
CA ASP A 30 36.12 19.95 3.41
C ASP A 30 35.26 19.15 4.40
N ASP A 31 34.32 18.31 3.92
CA ASP A 31 33.50 17.45 4.79
C ASP A 31 34.05 16.01 4.79
N GLY A 32 34.86 15.72 5.81
CA GLY A 32 35.48 14.41 6.02
C GLY A 32 34.50 13.30 6.39
N ASP A 33 33.27 13.63 6.79
CA ASP A 33 32.28 12.65 7.23
C ASP A 33 31.41 12.11 6.08
N HIS A 34 31.43 12.73 4.89
CA HIS A 34 30.70 12.21 3.72
C HIS A 34 31.07 10.77 3.38
N ARG A 35 32.36 10.39 3.55
CA ARG A 35 32.80 9.02 3.31
C ARG A 35 32.04 8.02 4.17
N ARG A 36 31.79 8.35 5.43
CA ARG A 36 31.01 7.50 6.34
C ARG A 36 29.54 7.45 5.93
N ARG A 37 28.95 8.60 5.58
CA ARG A 37 27.50 8.69 5.28
C ARG A 37 27.13 8.11 3.91
N MET A 38 28.07 8.05 2.97
CA MET A 38 27.82 7.67 1.58
C MET A 38 28.51 6.36 1.15
N SER A 39 29.29 5.71 2.01
CA SER A 39 29.93 4.43 1.66
C SER A 39 28.88 3.35 1.41
N ILE A 40 29.01 2.66 0.28
CA ILE A 40 28.22 1.48 -0.07
C ILE A 40 28.58 0.29 0.83
N ILE A 41 29.78 0.28 1.42
CA ILE A 41 30.28 -0.80 2.26
C ILE A 41 30.58 -0.26 3.67
N GLU A 42 29.97 -0.87 4.68
CA GLU A 42 30.20 -0.56 6.10
C GLU A 42 30.42 -1.88 6.85
N ASP A 43 31.52 -2.01 7.60
CA ASP A 43 31.84 -3.21 8.39
C ASP A 43 31.70 -4.55 7.62
N GLN A 44 32.17 -4.59 6.37
CA GLN A 44 32.05 -5.75 5.46
C GLN A 44 30.61 -6.12 5.05
N VAL A 45 29.65 -5.24 5.32
CA VAL A 45 28.26 -5.34 4.88
C VAL A 45 28.04 -4.39 3.71
N VAL A 46 27.44 -4.91 2.64
CA VAL A 46 27.07 -4.09 1.47
C VAL A 46 25.67 -3.52 1.69
N ASN A 47 25.56 -2.19 1.63
CA ASN A 47 24.29 -1.48 1.60
C ASN A 47 23.73 -1.50 0.18
N MET A 48 22.82 -2.45 -0.08
CA MET A 48 22.19 -2.64 -1.39
C MET A 48 21.37 -1.43 -1.83
N GLY A 49 20.80 -0.66 -0.88
CA GLY A 49 20.07 0.57 -1.18
C GLY A 49 21.00 1.64 -1.76
N TYR A 50 22.16 1.83 -1.14
CA TYR A 50 23.15 2.81 -1.61
C TYR A 50 23.76 2.38 -2.94
N LEU A 51 24.13 1.09 -3.08
CA LEU A 51 24.60 0.54 -4.36
C LEU A 51 23.61 0.80 -5.49
N SER A 52 22.32 0.55 -5.23
CA SER A 52 21.26 0.77 -6.22
C SER A 52 21.14 2.24 -6.61
N ILE A 53 21.27 3.18 -5.67
CA ILE A 53 21.20 4.62 -5.95
C ILE A 53 22.39 5.09 -6.79
N VAL A 54 23.59 4.65 -6.44
CA VAL A 54 24.83 5.04 -7.12
C VAL A 54 24.80 4.62 -8.59
N ASP A 55 24.41 3.37 -8.86
CA ASP A 55 24.45 2.79 -10.20
C ASP A 55 23.19 3.07 -11.06
N SER A 56 22.11 3.57 -10.44
CA SER A 56 20.89 3.93 -11.16
C SER A 56 20.99 5.27 -11.85
N HIS A 57 20.27 5.39 -12.98
CA HIS A 57 20.07 6.65 -13.70
C HIS A 57 18.88 7.44 -13.15
N ALA A 58 17.96 6.77 -12.47
CA ALA A 58 16.80 7.39 -11.84
C ALA A 58 16.40 6.64 -10.56
N VAL A 59 15.99 7.40 -9.54
CA VAL A 59 15.53 6.91 -8.23
C VAL A 59 14.18 7.53 -7.95
N ASN A 60 13.15 6.73 -7.66
CA ASN A 60 11.80 7.23 -7.46
C ASN A 60 11.21 6.88 -6.11
N GLY A 61 10.58 7.87 -5.47
CA GLY A 61 9.62 7.60 -4.40
C GLY A 61 8.23 7.26 -4.96
N ILE A 62 7.39 6.69 -4.10
CA ILE A 62 6.07 6.15 -4.45
C ILE A 62 4.88 7.06 -4.08
N ALA A 63 5.16 8.21 -3.46
CA ALA A 63 4.22 9.26 -3.07
C ALA A 63 5.00 10.56 -2.84
N GLU A 64 4.37 11.73 -3.01
CA GLU A 64 5.09 13.02 -2.97
C GLU A 64 5.81 13.26 -1.63
N LEU A 65 5.11 13.04 -0.52
CA LEU A 65 5.69 13.14 0.82
C LEU A 65 6.85 12.16 1.01
N HIS A 66 6.70 10.92 0.52
CA HIS A 66 7.75 9.92 0.59
C HIS A 66 8.99 10.35 -0.21
N SER A 67 8.80 10.82 -1.45
CA SER A 67 9.89 11.37 -2.27
C SER A 67 10.60 12.54 -1.58
N SER A 68 9.83 13.45 -0.97
CA SER A 68 10.38 14.59 -0.23
C SER A 68 11.20 14.13 0.98
N LEU A 69 10.73 13.15 1.74
CA LEU A 69 11.46 12.57 2.88
C LEU A 69 12.75 11.88 2.45
N LEU A 70 12.74 11.14 1.34
CA LEU A 70 13.96 10.52 0.80
C LEU A 70 15.03 11.57 0.47
N LYS A 71 14.62 12.69 -0.15
CA LYS A 71 15.52 13.79 -0.52
C LYS A 71 16.03 14.59 0.68
N SER A 72 15.21 14.78 1.72
CA SER A 72 15.56 15.65 2.85
C SER A 72 16.20 14.92 4.03
N THR A 73 16.00 13.59 4.14
CA THR A 73 16.49 12.78 5.26
C THR A 73 17.41 11.65 4.76
N LEU A 74 16.84 10.50 4.41
CA LEU A 74 17.55 9.23 4.22
C LEU A 74 18.66 9.30 3.15
N PHE A 75 18.40 9.99 2.04
CA PHE A 75 19.33 10.08 0.91
C PHE A 75 19.76 11.51 0.64
N LYS A 76 19.79 12.37 1.66
CA LYS A 76 20.15 13.79 1.53
C LYS A 76 21.48 13.99 0.83
N ASP A 77 22.51 13.25 1.20
CA ASP A 77 23.85 13.39 0.60
C ASP A 77 23.89 12.83 -0.83
N PHE A 78 23.20 11.72 -1.10
CA PHE A 78 23.08 11.18 -2.47
C PHE A 78 22.30 12.12 -3.40
N TYR A 79 21.24 12.75 -2.88
CA TYR A 79 20.50 13.80 -3.58
C TYR A 79 21.37 15.04 -3.79
N GLY A 80 22.18 15.41 -2.79
CA GLY A 80 23.17 16.48 -2.90
C GLY A 80 24.14 16.23 -4.05
N LEU A 81 24.59 14.98 -4.25
CA LEU A 81 25.57 14.62 -5.27
C LEU A 81 24.97 14.62 -6.68
N SER A 82 23.82 13.98 -6.85
CA SER A 82 23.14 13.79 -8.15
C SER A 82 21.62 14.04 -8.04
N PRO A 83 21.20 15.32 -7.89
CA PRO A 83 19.80 15.67 -7.64
C PRO A 83 18.88 15.31 -8.81
N GLU A 84 19.40 15.35 -10.04
CA GLU A 84 18.70 15.06 -11.29
C GLU A 84 18.15 13.62 -11.37
N LYS A 85 18.74 12.68 -10.62
CA LYS A 85 18.27 11.29 -10.58
C LYS A 85 16.94 11.13 -9.83
N PHE A 86 16.59 12.04 -8.92
CA PHE A 86 15.51 11.81 -7.96
C PHE A 86 14.15 12.34 -8.44
N GLN A 87 13.25 11.41 -8.76
CA GLN A 87 11.91 11.69 -9.27
C GLN A 87 10.80 11.20 -8.30
N ASN A 88 9.56 11.60 -8.57
CA ASN A 88 8.37 11.04 -7.93
C ASN A 88 7.55 10.27 -8.96
N LYS A 89 7.13 9.05 -8.60
CA LYS A 89 6.13 8.29 -9.35
C LYS A 89 5.10 7.76 -8.37
N THR A 90 4.03 8.53 -8.17
CA THR A 90 2.97 8.17 -7.23
C THR A 90 2.28 6.87 -7.65
N ASN A 91 2.14 5.93 -6.71
CA ASN A 91 1.53 4.63 -6.98
C ASN A 91 0.08 4.76 -7.48
N GLY A 92 -0.26 3.96 -8.48
CA GLY A 92 -1.62 3.83 -9.00
C GLY A 92 -2.16 2.41 -8.86
N LYS A 93 -3.49 2.29 -8.88
CA LYS A 93 -4.20 1.00 -9.02
C LYS A 93 -4.87 0.96 -10.38
N THR A 94 -4.84 -0.20 -11.05
CA THR A 94 -5.50 -0.34 -12.36
C THR A 94 -7.04 -0.31 -12.23
N PRO A 95 -7.75 0.57 -12.96
CA PRO A 95 -9.21 0.63 -12.92
C PRO A 95 -9.88 -0.65 -13.42
N ARG A 96 -9.23 -1.37 -14.34
CA ARG A 96 -9.74 -2.62 -14.93
C ARG A 96 -10.02 -3.66 -13.84
N ARG A 97 -9.07 -3.83 -12.91
CA ARG A 97 -9.20 -4.84 -11.87
C ARG A 97 -10.00 -4.35 -10.69
N TRP A 98 -9.72 -3.14 -10.21
CA TRP A 98 -10.22 -2.65 -8.93
C TRP A 98 -11.55 -1.93 -8.99
N LEU A 99 -12.07 -1.67 -10.19
CA LEU A 99 -13.38 -1.05 -10.40
C LEU A 99 -14.23 -1.89 -11.36
N LEU A 100 -13.77 -2.06 -12.61
CA LEU A 100 -14.52 -2.77 -13.65
C LEU A 100 -14.90 -4.20 -13.24
N LEU A 101 -13.92 -5.00 -12.79
CA LEU A 101 -14.19 -6.38 -12.37
C LEU A 101 -14.82 -6.49 -10.97
N CYS A 102 -14.50 -5.56 -10.06
CA CYS A 102 -14.96 -5.66 -8.67
C CYS A 102 -16.39 -5.16 -8.48
N ASN A 103 -16.82 -4.17 -9.25
CA ASN A 103 -18.11 -3.50 -9.05
C ASN A 103 -18.79 -3.27 -10.42
N PRO A 104 -19.36 -4.33 -11.03
CA PRO A 104 -20.00 -4.24 -12.34
C PRO A 104 -21.12 -3.19 -12.39
N GLU A 105 -21.98 -3.14 -11.37
CA GLU A 105 -23.07 -2.16 -11.31
C GLU A 105 -22.57 -0.70 -11.34
N LEU A 106 -21.55 -0.39 -10.54
CA LEU A 106 -20.93 0.95 -10.56
C LEU A 106 -20.24 1.22 -11.90
N SER A 107 -19.64 0.19 -12.49
CA SER A 107 -18.94 0.28 -13.78
C SER A 107 -19.91 0.57 -14.92
N ASP A 108 -21.08 -0.06 -14.91
CA ASP A 108 -22.16 0.16 -15.88
C ASP A 108 -22.75 1.57 -15.72
N LEU A 109 -22.94 2.03 -14.48
CA LEU A 109 -23.37 3.41 -14.21
C LEU A 109 -22.36 4.43 -14.77
N ILE A 110 -21.07 4.23 -14.53
CA ILE A 110 -20.01 5.12 -15.06
C ILE A 110 -20.00 5.04 -16.59
N ALA A 111 -20.07 3.85 -17.18
CA ALA A 111 -20.11 3.66 -18.63
C ALA A 111 -21.33 4.38 -19.26
N SER A 112 -22.48 4.39 -18.59
CA SER A 112 -23.68 5.09 -19.06
C SER A 112 -23.50 6.62 -19.16
N LYS A 113 -22.61 7.20 -18.35
CA LYS A 113 -22.38 8.65 -18.27
C LYS A 113 -21.23 9.14 -19.15
N ILE A 114 -20.13 8.40 -19.21
CA ILE A 114 -18.89 8.83 -19.89
C ILE A 114 -18.40 7.85 -20.98
N GLY A 115 -19.13 6.77 -21.24
CA GLY A 115 -18.74 5.74 -22.20
C GLY A 115 -17.53 4.91 -21.75
N GLU A 116 -17.22 3.82 -22.45
CA GLU A 116 -16.21 2.83 -22.01
C GLU A 116 -14.77 3.34 -21.92
N LYS A 117 -14.47 4.54 -22.45
CA LYS A 117 -13.12 5.14 -22.43
C LYS A 117 -12.60 5.38 -21.01
N TRP A 118 -13.49 5.45 -20.02
CA TRP A 118 -13.12 5.63 -18.61
C TRP A 118 -12.20 4.52 -18.07
N ILE A 119 -12.27 3.31 -18.64
CA ILE A 119 -11.47 2.15 -18.23
C ILE A 119 -9.97 2.45 -18.40
N THR A 120 -9.62 3.19 -19.45
CA THR A 120 -8.26 3.62 -19.78
C THR A 120 -7.94 5.03 -19.28
N ASP A 121 -8.94 5.88 -19.09
CA ASP A 121 -8.80 7.25 -18.63
C ASP A 121 -9.79 7.58 -17.50
N LEU A 122 -9.32 7.41 -16.27
CA LEU A 122 -10.11 7.65 -15.06
C LEU A 122 -10.16 9.13 -14.66
N SER A 123 -9.80 10.08 -15.52
CA SER A 123 -9.86 11.51 -15.16
C SER A 123 -11.28 12.09 -15.31
N GLN A 124 -12.08 11.51 -16.19
CA GLN A 124 -13.35 12.07 -16.67
C GLN A 124 -14.49 12.07 -15.64
N TRP A 125 -14.46 11.19 -14.63
CA TRP A 125 -15.52 11.11 -13.60
C TRP A 125 -15.62 12.37 -12.74
N ARG A 126 -14.54 13.17 -12.65
CA ARG A 126 -14.52 14.41 -11.86
C ARG A 126 -15.60 15.40 -12.28
N ASN A 127 -16.05 15.33 -13.52
CA ASN A 127 -17.08 16.21 -14.07
C ASN A 127 -18.48 15.94 -13.48
N PHE A 128 -18.69 14.81 -12.80
CA PHE A 128 -20.00 14.37 -12.30
C PHE A 128 -20.10 14.39 -10.77
N VAL A 129 -19.09 14.89 -10.07
CA VAL A 129 -19.08 14.95 -8.60
C VAL A 129 -20.24 15.79 -8.04
N ASN A 130 -20.72 16.77 -8.81
CA ASN A 130 -21.83 17.65 -8.44
C ASN A 130 -23.17 17.26 -9.11
N ASP A 131 -23.24 16.16 -9.88
CA ASP A 131 -24.48 15.64 -10.44
C ASP A 131 -25.26 14.89 -9.33
N GLU A 132 -26.30 15.51 -8.79
CA GLU A 132 -27.11 14.94 -7.70
C GLU A 132 -27.74 13.59 -8.05
N GLN A 133 -28.10 13.38 -9.32
CA GLN A 133 -28.68 12.11 -9.75
C GLN A 133 -27.59 11.03 -9.77
N PHE A 134 -26.42 11.34 -10.32
CA PHE A 134 -25.28 10.44 -10.32
C PHE A 134 -24.84 10.07 -8.89
N VAL A 135 -24.75 11.04 -7.99
CA VAL A 135 -24.41 10.79 -6.57
C VAL A 135 -25.45 9.87 -5.91
N ARG A 136 -26.74 10.09 -6.15
CA ARG A 136 -27.82 9.22 -5.63
C ARG A 136 -27.71 7.79 -6.18
N ASP A 137 -27.41 7.63 -7.46
CA ASP A 137 -27.25 6.32 -8.08
C ASP A 137 -26.03 5.56 -7.52
N VAL A 138 -24.91 6.25 -7.32
CA VAL A 138 -23.71 5.68 -6.66
C VAL A 138 -24.05 5.25 -5.22
N GLN A 139 -24.77 6.08 -4.45
CA GLN A 139 -25.20 5.74 -3.09
C GLN A 139 -26.12 4.52 -3.06
N ARG A 140 -27.02 4.38 -4.04
CA ARG A 140 -27.90 3.20 -4.15
C ARG A 140 -27.11 1.93 -4.42
N ILE A 141 -26.19 1.94 -5.38
CA ILE A 141 -25.31 0.79 -5.68
C ILE A 141 -24.47 0.43 -4.46
N LYS A 142 -23.96 1.45 -3.77
CA LYS A 142 -23.20 1.29 -2.54
C LYS A 142 -24.00 0.56 -1.46
N LEU A 143 -25.22 1.02 -1.22
CA LEU A 143 -26.12 0.42 -0.23
C LEU A 143 -26.50 -1.02 -0.61
N GLY A 144 -26.81 -1.28 -1.89
CA GLY A 144 -27.11 -2.62 -2.38
C GLY A 144 -25.93 -3.59 -2.20
N ASN A 145 -24.71 -3.15 -2.49
CA ASN A 145 -23.49 -3.91 -2.20
C ASN A 145 -23.38 -4.22 -0.69
N GLN A 146 -23.53 -3.22 0.18
CA GLN A 146 -23.46 -3.42 1.64
C GLN A 146 -24.53 -4.39 2.15
N GLN A 147 -25.76 -4.30 1.64
CA GLN A 147 -26.83 -5.22 1.98
C GLN A 147 -26.50 -6.65 1.56
N SER A 148 -26.01 -6.87 0.33
CA SER A 148 -25.57 -8.19 -0.13
C SER A 148 -24.46 -8.79 0.75
N LEU A 149 -23.54 -7.96 1.24
CA LEU A 149 -22.51 -8.40 2.18
C LEU A 149 -23.12 -8.79 3.54
N LEU A 150 -24.02 -7.96 4.07
CA LEU A 150 -24.69 -8.24 5.33
C LEU A 150 -25.49 -9.53 5.26
N THR A 151 -26.29 -9.75 4.21
CA THR A 151 -27.05 -10.99 4.02
C THR A 151 -26.15 -12.23 4.11
N LYS A 152 -24.99 -12.21 3.46
CA LYS A 152 -24.00 -13.31 3.53
C LYS A 152 -23.45 -13.56 4.93
N PHE A 153 -23.44 -12.56 5.82
CA PHE A 153 -22.94 -12.68 7.19
C PHE A 153 -24.06 -12.88 8.22
N THR A 154 -25.28 -12.42 7.95
CA THR A 154 -26.46 -12.59 8.81
C THR A 154 -27.12 -13.94 8.63
N GLU A 155 -26.90 -14.64 7.51
CA GLU A 155 -27.23 -16.08 7.41
C GLU A 155 -26.54 -16.93 8.50
N GLU A 156 -25.50 -16.39 9.17
CA GLU A 156 -24.80 -17.03 10.29
C GLU A 156 -25.21 -16.49 11.69
N TYR A 157 -25.96 -15.38 11.82
CA TYR A 157 -26.23 -14.73 13.13
C TYR A 157 -27.62 -14.06 13.18
N ASP A 158 -28.37 -14.36 14.24
CA ASP A 158 -29.81 -14.11 14.36
C ASP A 158 -30.20 -12.74 14.97
N ASN A 159 -31.39 -12.28 14.57
CA ASN A 159 -31.88 -10.89 14.53
C ASN A 159 -32.16 -10.18 15.87
N THR A 160 -31.80 -8.89 15.99
CA THR A 160 -32.45 -7.94 16.94
C THR A 160 -32.63 -6.50 16.43
N ASN A 161 -33.68 -5.84 16.95
CA ASN A 161 -34.21 -4.53 16.52
C ASN A 161 -33.55 -3.36 17.31
N ILE A 162 -32.80 -2.46 16.67
CA ILE A 162 -31.90 -1.52 17.41
C ILE A 162 -31.80 -0.10 16.79
N LYS A 163 -31.83 0.91 17.68
CA LYS A 163 -31.73 2.38 17.46
C LYS A 163 -30.30 2.94 17.20
N THR A 164 -29.30 2.09 16.95
CA THR A 164 -27.92 2.48 16.66
C THR A 164 -27.50 1.90 15.32
N VAL A 165 -26.79 2.66 14.48
CA VAL A 165 -26.32 2.17 13.16
C VAL A 165 -25.41 0.95 13.37
N PRO A 166 -25.81 -0.26 12.93
CA PRO A 166 -24.99 -1.46 13.04
C PRO A 166 -23.64 -1.31 12.32
N ARG A 167 -22.58 -1.92 12.87
CA ARG A 167 -21.24 -1.90 12.25
C ARG A 167 -20.65 -3.29 12.15
N THR A 168 -20.12 -3.61 10.98
CA THR A 168 -19.28 -4.79 10.79
C THR A 168 -17.84 -4.34 10.59
N VAL A 169 -16.94 -4.75 11.48
CA VAL A 169 -15.50 -4.47 11.40
C VAL A 169 -14.84 -5.67 10.74
N ILE A 170 -14.29 -5.45 9.53
CA ILE A 170 -13.65 -6.49 8.74
C ILE A 170 -12.14 -6.27 8.75
N PHE A 171 -11.40 -7.27 9.21
CA PHE A 171 -9.94 -7.31 9.17
C PHE A 171 -9.47 -8.23 8.04
N GLY A 172 -8.38 -7.86 7.38
CA GLY A 172 -7.68 -8.71 6.41
C GLY A 172 -6.18 -8.44 6.49
N GLY A 173 -5.38 -9.50 6.61
CA GLY A 173 -3.94 -9.34 6.76
C GLY A 173 -3.19 -10.66 6.88
N LYS A 174 -1.85 -10.57 6.81
CA LYS A 174 -0.92 -11.69 7.00
C LYS A 174 0.21 -11.23 7.91
N ALA A 175 0.70 -12.14 8.75
CA ALA A 175 1.90 -11.93 9.54
C ALA A 175 3.06 -12.77 8.95
N ALA A 176 4.27 -12.21 8.95
CA ALA A 176 5.46 -13.00 8.64
C ALA A 176 5.62 -14.14 9.67
N PRO A 177 6.16 -15.31 9.28
CA PRO A 177 6.17 -16.50 10.13
C PRO A 177 6.80 -16.29 11.52
N ASP A 178 7.86 -15.49 11.56
CA ASP A 178 8.71 -15.13 12.69
C ASP A 178 8.29 -13.84 13.41
N TYR A 179 7.33 -13.08 12.87
CA TYR A 179 6.89 -11.83 13.47
C TYR A 179 5.86 -12.07 14.59
N LEU A 180 6.35 -12.42 15.77
CA LEU A 180 5.53 -12.80 16.94
C LEU A 180 4.46 -11.76 17.31
N GLN A 181 4.83 -10.48 17.38
CA GLN A 181 3.90 -9.41 17.76
C GLN A 181 2.71 -9.29 16.80
N ALA A 182 2.96 -9.40 15.49
CA ALA A 182 1.89 -9.39 14.49
C ALA A 182 0.94 -10.60 14.66
N LYS A 183 1.46 -11.77 15.05
CA LYS A 183 0.64 -12.96 15.33
C LYS A 183 -0.20 -12.80 16.59
N LEU A 184 0.32 -12.12 17.62
CA LEU A 184 -0.43 -11.78 18.82
C LEU A 184 -1.57 -10.79 18.54
N ILE A 185 -1.35 -9.81 17.65
CA ILE A 185 -2.41 -8.90 17.19
C ILE A 185 -3.52 -9.68 16.48
N ILE A 186 -3.17 -10.59 15.56
CA ILE A 186 -4.16 -11.45 14.90
C ILE A 186 -4.93 -12.29 15.93
N LYS A 187 -4.23 -12.88 16.91
CA LYS A 187 -4.86 -13.66 17.99
C LYS A 187 -5.81 -12.81 18.83
N LEU A 188 -5.43 -11.57 19.15
CA LEU A 188 -6.28 -10.61 19.86
C LEU A 188 -7.55 -10.32 19.07
N ILE A 189 -7.44 -10.02 17.77
CA ILE A 189 -8.59 -9.78 16.88
C ILE A 189 -9.53 -11.00 16.90
N CYS A 190 -9.00 -12.21 16.74
CA CYS A 190 -9.83 -13.43 16.79
C CYS A 190 -10.52 -13.62 18.14
N ASN A 191 -9.82 -13.35 19.25
CA ASN A 191 -10.40 -13.52 20.59
C ASN A 191 -11.49 -12.47 20.86
N VAL A 192 -11.26 -11.21 20.49
CA VAL A 192 -12.27 -10.15 20.58
C VAL A 192 -13.48 -10.50 19.72
N GLY A 193 -13.27 -10.96 18.48
CA GLY A 193 -14.37 -11.36 17.61
C GLY A 193 -15.19 -12.51 18.15
N ARG A 194 -14.57 -13.51 18.81
CA ARG A 194 -15.32 -14.57 19.49
C ARG A 194 -16.24 -14.03 20.58
N ILE A 195 -15.75 -13.13 21.43
CA ILE A 195 -16.55 -12.55 22.51
C ILE A 195 -17.67 -11.69 21.93
N VAL A 196 -17.34 -10.74 21.05
CA VAL A 196 -18.28 -9.76 20.51
C VAL A 196 -19.40 -10.43 19.70
N ASN A 197 -19.06 -11.39 18.84
CA ASN A 197 -20.05 -12.00 17.93
C ASN A 197 -21.05 -12.93 18.65
N HIS A 198 -20.72 -13.41 19.86
CA HIS A 198 -21.55 -14.33 20.64
C HIS A 198 -22.19 -13.67 21.88
N ASP A 199 -21.96 -12.38 22.12
CA ASP A 199 -22.56 -11.65 23.24
C ASP A 199 -24.00 -11.25 22.90
N SER A 200 -24.96 -11.84 23.62
CA SER A 200 -26.39 -11.55 23.46
C SER A 200 -26.77 -10.09 23.78
N GLN A 201 -25.97 -9.39 24.58
CA GLN A 201 -26.19 -7.96 24.88
C GLN A 201 -25.77 -7.07 23.69
N ILE A 202 -24.81 -7.52 22.88
CA ILE A 202 -24.35 -6.82 21.68
C ILE A 202 -25.28 -7.10 20.50
N GLY A 203 -25.75 -8.34 20.34
CA GLY A 203 -26.64 -8.73 19.24
C GLY A 203 -26.02 -8.39 17.87
N ASP A 204 -26.76 -7.63 17.05
CA ASP A 204 -26.32 -7.21 15.72
C ASP A 204 -25.71 -5.79 15.68
N ARG A 205 -25.43 -5.19 16.84
CA ARG A 205 -24.86 -3.83 16.89
C ARG A 205 -23.44 -3.79 16.31
N ILE A 206 -22.64 -4.79 16.64
CA ILE A 206 -21.24 -4.89 16.24
C ILE A 206 -20.93 -6.34 15.90
N LYS A 207 -20.36 -6.57 14.71
CA LYS A 207 -19.72 -7.83 14.35
C LYS A 207 -18.25 -7.58 14.01
N VAL A 208 -17.38 -8.51 14.41
CA VAL A 208 -15.94 -8.47 14.10
C VAL A 208 -15.58 -9.71 13.32
N ILE A 209 -15.03 -9.52 12.11
CA ILE A 209 -14.74 -10.60 11.17
C ILE A 209 -13.28 -10.49 10.74
N LEU A 210 -12.52 -11.58 10.86
CA LEU A 210 -11.20 -11.70 10.27
C LEU A 210 -11.28 -12.56 9.01
N LEU A 211 -10.93 -11.98 7.87
CA LEU A 211 -10.86 -12.68 6.60
C LEU A 211 -9.57 -13.48 6.52
N GLU A 212 -9.69 -14.80 6.61
CA GLU A 212 -8.57 -15.70 6.51
C GLU A 212 -7.92 -15.66 5.12
N ASN A 213 -6.60 -15.83 5.09
CA ASN A 213 -5.80 -15.89 3.87
C ASN A 213 -6.09 -14.73 2.88
N TYR A 214 -6.10 -13.49 3.39
CA TYR A 214 -6.32 -12.32 2.57
C TYR A 214 -5.38 -12.29 1.34
N ARG A 215 -6.01 -12.21 0.16
CA ARG A 215 -5.36 -12.27 -1.16
C ARG A 215 -6.17 -11.45 -2.15
N VAL A 216 -5.63 -11.26 -3.35
CA VAL A 216 -6.24 -10.36 -4.35
C VAL A 216 -7.70 -10.72 -4.65
N SER A 217 -8.04 -12.00 -4.79
CA SER A 217 -9.44 -12.42 -5.04
C SER A 217 -10.40 -11.97 -3.93
N LEU A 218 -9.94 -12.02 -2.68
CA LEU A 218 -10.75 -11.60 -1.53
C LEU A 218 -10.84 -10.08 -1.43
N GLY A 219 -9.73 -9.38 -1.67
CA GLY A 219 -9.73 -7.91 -1.77
C GLY A 219 -10.65 -7.40 -2.87
N MET A 220 -10.70 -8.08 -4.02
CA MET A 220 -11.61 -7.74 -5.12
C MET A 220 -13.08 -7.89 -4.74
N ASP A 221 -13.44 -8.98 -4.05
CA ASP A 221 -14.82 -9.17 -3.56
C ASP A 221 -15.21 -8.09 -2.55
N LYS A 222 -14.27 -7.68 -1.67
CA LYS A 222 -14.60 -6.79 -0.55
C LYS A 222 -14.53 -5.29 -0.84
N ILE A 223 -13.69 -4.84 -1.78
CA ILE A 223 -13.47 -3.40 -2.02
C ILE A 223 -14.72 -2.64 -2.46
N LYS A 224 -15.70 -3.31 -3.10
CA LYS A 224 -16.97 -2.69 -3.50
C LYS A 224 -17.86 -2.26 -2.31
N TYR A 225 -17.53 -2.74 -1.10
CA TYR A 225 -18.22 -2.42 0.14
C TYR A 225 -17.58 -1.25 0.92
N GLU A 226 -16.46 -0.68 0.43
CA GLU A 226 -15.82 0.58 0.91
C GLU A 226 -16.26 1.83 0.14
#